data_AF-A0A4V6DZZ6-F1
#
_entry.id   AF-A0A4V6DZZ6-F1
#
_cell.length_a   1.000
_cell.length_b   1.000
_cell.length_c   1.000
_cell.angle_alpha   90.00
_cell.angle_beta   90.00
_cell.angle_gamma   90.00
#
_symmetry.space_group_name_H-M   'P 1'
#
loop_
_entity.id
_entity.type
_entity.pdbx_description
1 polymer ?
#
loop_
_entity_poly.entity_id
_entity_poly.type
_entity_poly.pdbx_seq_one_letter_code
_entity_poly.pdbx_strand_id
1 'polypeptide(L)'
;MRDPVKMLLAGDYLNSTAYTVFFEAGNQQFEKALEALIETSRSLIDSFNITRTQSIDTYTFLDKFVGTLGEGAVTIAANLTGSNTVLRNEFINLGRALSSAYHAFSILELDDRRSVGPIDHSQYEESDLCQYGARHFRGAMYTLNELQEVVDVEPLLELIDAHFGGKMGYKKWI
;
A
#
# COMPACT_ATOMS: atom_id res chain seq x y z
N MET A 1 15.72 -18.51 18.18
CA MET A 1 15.57 -19.03 16.80
C MET A 1 14.07 -19.10 16.52
N ARG A 2 13.57 -18.45 15.46
CA ARG A 2 12.12 -18.51 15.14
C ARG A 2 11.80 -19.89 14.54
N ASP A 3 10.70 -20.49 14.98
CA ASP A 3 10.20 -21.77 14.46
C ASP A 3 9.48 -21.53 13.11
N PRO A 4 10.01 -22.02 11.97
CA PRO A 4 9.44 -21.75 10.66
C PRO A 4 8.01 -22.26 10.50
N VAL A 5 7.67 -23.39 11.13
CA VAL A 5 6.32 -23.97 11.04
C VAL A 5 5.33 -23.07 11.78
N LYS A 6 5.68 -22.58 12.97
CA LYS A 6 4.84 -21.64 13.71
C LYS A 6 4.65 -20.32 12.98
N MET A 7 5.69 -19.81 12.31
CA MET A 7 5.58 -18.59 11.50
C MET A 7 4.63 -18.78 10.31
N LEU A 8 4.74 -19.92 9.60
CA LEU A 8 3.85 -20.23 8.49
C LEU A 8 2.39 -20.34 8.96
N LEU A 9 2.13 -21.10 10.02
CA LEU A 9 0.78 -21.28 10.57
C LEU A 9 0.19 -19.97 11.10
N ALA A 10 1.01 -19.09 11.69
CA ALA A 10 0.55 -17.76 12.10
C ALA A 10 0.14 -16.92 10.89
N GLY A 11 0.90 -16.99 9.78
CA GLY A 11 0.54 -16.35 8.51
C GLY A 11 -0.78 -16.88 7.95
N ASP A 12 -0.92 -18.21 7.88
CA ASP A 12 -2.15 -18.85 7.40
C ASP A 12 -3.35 -18.47 8.26
N TYR A 13 -3.19 -18.46 9.59
CA TYR A 13 -4.22 -18.05 10.52
C TYR A 13 -4.66 -16.60 10.32
N LEU A 14 -3.71 -15.67 10.21
CA LEU A 14 -4.02 -14.25 9.97
C LEU A 14 -4.72 -14.05 8.62
N ASN A 15 -4.25 -14.74 7.57
CA ASN A 15 -4.85 -14.69 6.25
C ASN A 15 -6.30 -15.20 6.28
N SER A 16 -6.55 -16.37 6.86
CA SER A 16 -7.90 -16.92 7.01
C SER A 16 -8.81 -16.01 7.85
N THR A 17 -8.29 -15.49 8.96
CA THR A 17 -9.05 -14.60 9.86
C THR A 17 -9.51 -13.33 9.13
N ALA A 18 -8.68 -12.77 8.26
CA ALA A 18 -9.07 -11.62 7.46
C ALA A 18 -10.34 -11.91 6.64
N TYR A 19 -10.41 -13.02 5.90
CA TYR A 19 -11.63 -13.37 5.15
C TYR A 19 -12.83 -13.67 6.07
N THR A 20 -12.62 -14.36 7.19
CA THR A 20 -13.69 -14.70 8.13
C THR A 20 -14.39 -13.45 8.66
N VAL A 21 -13.65 -12.40 9.03
CA VAL A 21 -14.24 -11.14 9.53
C VAL A 21 -15.20 -10.52 8.52
N PHE A 22 -14.83 -10.50 7.23
CA PHE A 22 -15.72 -9.95 6.20
C PHE A 22 -16.91 -10.86 5.90
N PHE A 23 -16.69 -12.19 5.91
CA PHE A 23 -17.75 -13.17 5.66
C PHE A 23 -18.83 -13.15 6.76
N GLU A 24 -18.43 -13.07 8.03
CA GLU A 24 -19.35 -13.11 9.18
C GLU A 24 -20.19 -11.83 9.35
N ALA A 25 -19.74 -10.69 8.82
CA ALA A 25 -20.46 -9.42 8.90
C ALA A 25 -21.80 -9.44 8.14
N GLY A 26 -21.97 -10.33 7.16
CA GLY A 26 -23.26 -10.77 6.65
C GLY A 26 -24.13 -9.73 5.93
N ASN A 27 -23.53 -8.64 5.40
CA ASN A 27 -24.26 -7.65 4.60
C ASN A 27 -23.57 -7.38 3.24
N GLN A 28 -24.34 -6.83 2.30
CA GLN A 28 -23.92 -6.66 0.90
C GLN A 28 -22.65 -5.83 0.72
N GLN A 29 -22.39 -4.83 1.59
CA GLN A 29 -21.18 -4.01 1.50
C GLN A 29 -19.94 -4.83 1.88
N PHE A 30 -20.06 -5.67 2.91
CA PHE A 30 -19.00 -6.57 3.33
C PHE A 30 -18.76 -7.70 2.33
N GLU A 31 -19.78 -8.20 1.63
CA GLU A 31 -19.61 -9.14 0.52
C GLU A 31 -18.77 -8.54 -0.61
N LYS A 32 -19.08 -7.30 -1.05
CA LYS A 32 -18.28 -6.60 -2.05
C LYS A 32 -16.86 -6.30 -1.57
N ALA A 33 -16.70 -5.97 -0.29
CA ALA A 33 -15.40 -5.73 0.29
C ALA A 33 -14.57 -7.03 0.40
N LEU A 34 -15.20 -8.16 0.68
CA LEU A 34 -14.61 -9.49 0.65
C LEU A 34 -14.13 -9.85 -0.77
N GLU A 35 -14.95 -9.59 -1.79
CA GLU A 35 -14.55 -9.78 -3.20
C GLU A 35 -13.30 -8.95 -3.53
N ALA A 36 -13.27 -7.67 -3.16
CA ALA A 36 -12.09 -6.81 -3.36
C ALA A 36 -10.85 -7.30 -2.61
N LEU A 37 -11.01 -7.84 -1.40
CA LEU A 37 -9.91 -8.46 -0.64
C LEU A 37 -9.36 -9.70 -1.37
N ILE A 38 -10.24 -10.57 -1.86
CA ILE A 38 -9.87 -11.76 -2.63
C ILE A 38 -9.14 -11.37 -3.92
N GLU A 39 -9.63 -10.37 -4.65
CA GLU A 39 -9.00 -9.89 -5.88
C GLU A 39 -7.62 -9.30 -5.60
N THR A 40 -7.50 -8.44 -4.59
CA THR A 40 -6.20 -7.87 -4.18
C THR A 40 -5.21 -8.97 -3.81
N SER A 41 -5.63 -9.94 -3.00
CA SER A 41 -4.83 -11.09 -2.61
C SER A 41 -4.36 -11.90 -3.82
N ARG A 42 -5.26 -12.15 -4.79
CA ARG A 42 -4.92 -12.83 -6.05
C ARG A 42 -3.87 -12.04 -6.84
N SER A 43 -4.03 -10.73 -7.00
CA SER A 43 -3.05 -9.89 -7.70
C SER A 43 -1.67 -9.87 -7.04
N LEU A 44 -1.62 -9.92 -5.71
CA LEU A 44 -0.36 -10.03 -4.96
C LEU A 44 0.29 -11.41 -5.15
N ILE A 45 -0.49 -12.49 -5.14
CA ILE A 45 -0.01 -13.86 -5.41
C ILE A 45 0.51 -13.97 -6.85
N ASP A 46 -0.20 -13.40 -7.82
CA ASP A 46 0.23 -13.39 -9.21
C ASP A 46 1.54 -12.61 -9.39
N SER A 47 1.65 -11.44 -8.74
CA SER A 47 2.90 -10.66 -8.70
C SER A 47 4.03 -11.46 -8.05
N PHE A 48 3.78 -12.16 -6.96
CA PHE A 48 4.76 -13.04 -6.30
C PHE A 48 5.19 -14.21 -7.17
N ASN A 49 4.26 -14.82 -7.92
CA ASN A 49 4.61 -15.91 -8.83
C ASN A 49 5.54 -15.45 -9.96
N ILE A 50 5.39 -14.21 -10.43
CA ILE A 50 6.33 -13.61 -11.39
C ILE A 50 7.74 -13.52 -10.78
N THR A 51 7.86 -13.09 -9.52
CA THR A 51 9.18 -12.96 -8.85
C THR A 51 9.91 -14.29 -8.66
N ARG A 52 9.19 -15.43 -8.73
CA ARG A 52 9.80 -16.77 -8.68
C ARG A 52 10.54 -17.15 -9.95
N THR A 53 10.20 -16.52 -11.07
CA THR A 53 10.80 -16.82 -12.39
C THR A 53 11.72 -15.71 -12.88
N GLN A 54 11.57 -14.49 -12.35
CA GLN A 54 12.34 -13.31 -12.72
C GLN A 54 12.68 -12.48 -11.49
N SER A 55 13.92 -12.00 -11.38
CA SER A 55 14.26 -10.98 -10.38
C SER A 55 13.53 -9.68 -10.74
N ILE A 56 12.78 -9.13 -9.79
CA ILE A 56 12.18 -7.80 -9.94
C ILE A 56 13.08 -6.75 -9.30
N ASP A 57 13.11 -5.55 -9.88
CA ASP A 57 13.78 -4.40 -9.29
C ASP A 57 12.94 -3.76 -8.18
N THR A 58 13.56 -2.87 -7.43
CA THR A 58 12.93 -2.19 -6.28
C THR A 58 11.70 -1.37 -6.67
N TYR A 59 11.71 -0.69 -7.82
CA TYR A 59 10.59 0.14 -8.25
C TYR A 59 9.41 -0.73 -8.71
N THR A 60 9.68 -1.81 -9.44
CA THR A 60 8.66 -2.81 -9.79
C THR A 60 8.06 -3.43 -8.53
N PHE A 61 8.86 -3.73 -7.50
CA PHE A 61 8.33 -4.20 -6.21
C PHE A 61 7.39 -3.17 -5.57
N LEU A 62 7.83 -1.91 -5.46
CA LEU A 62 7.06 -0.83 -4.87
C LEU A 62 5.73 -0.61 -5.63
N ASP A 63 5.72 -0.69 -6.95
CA ASP A 63 4.48 -0.52 -7.71
C ASP A 63 3.57 -1.76 -7.65
N LYS A 64 4.12 -2.97 -7.84
CA LYS A 64 3.29 -4.19 -8.03
C LYS A 64 2.85 -4.82 -6.73
N PHE A 65 3.59 -4.65 -5.64
CA PHE A 65 3.21 -5.19 -4.34
C PHE A 65 2.63 -4.10 -3.45
N VAL A 66 3.45 -3.11 -3.14
CA VAL A 66 3.10 -2.07 -2.18
C VAL A 66 1.99 -1.17 -2.72
N GLY A 67 2.10 -0.74 -3.97
CA GLY A 67 1.09 0.06 -4.64
C GLY A 67 -0.23 -0.68 -4.76
N THR A 68 -0.21 -1.95 -5.21
CA THR A 68 -1.40 -2.81 -5.31
C THR A 68 -2.05 -3.04 -3.94
N LEU A 69 -1.27 -3.18 -2.87
CA LEU A 69 -1.82 -3.29 -1.52
C LEU A 69 -2.56 -2.01 -1.10
N GLY A 70 -1.99 -0.83 -1.39
CA GLY A 70 -2.63 0.46 -1.14
C GLY A 70 -3.92 0.67 -1.93
N GLU A 71 -3.90 0.30 -3.22
CA GLU A 71 -5.07 0.28 -4.11
C GLU A 71 -6.16 -0.66 -3.59
N GLY A 72 -5.79 -1.86 -3.15
CA GLY A 72 -6.70 -2.84 -2.57
C GLY A 72 -7.35 -2.33 -1.28
N ALA A 73 -6.57 -1.74 -0.38
CA ALA A 73 -7.09 -1.18 0.87
C ALA A 73 -8.17 -0.12 0.62
N VAL A 74 -7.94 0.78 -0.35
CA VAL A 74 -8.93 1.78 -0.74
C VAL A 74 -10.15 1.15 -1.43
N THR A 75 -9.94 0.16 -2.29
CA THR A 75 -11.03 -0.55 -2.97
C THR A 75 -11.97 -1.24 -1.97
N ILE A 76 -11.40 -1.88 -0.94
CA ILE A 76 -12.13 -2.48 0.18
C ILE A 76 -12.93 -1.39 0.93
N ALA A 77 -12.28 -0.28 1.29
CA ALA A 77 -12.93 0.82 1.99
C ALA A 77 -14.10 1.41 1.18
N ALA A 78 -13.92 1.65 -0.12
CA ALA A 78 -14.96 2.17 -0.99
C ALA A 78 -16.17 1.22 -1.09
N ASN A 79 -15.94 -0.09 -1.08
CA ASN A 79 -17.02 -1.08 -1.06
C ASN A 79 -17.76 -1.12 0.29
N LEU A 80 -17.03 -0.97 1.40
CA LEU A 80 -17.62 -0.90 2.75
C LEU A 80 -18.50 0.34 2.95
N THR A 81 -18.08 1.50 2.45
CA THR A 81 -18.83 2.76 2.61
C THR A 81 -19.99 2.88 1.62
N GLY A 82 -20.07 2.00 0.62
CA GLY A 82 -21.03 2.12 -0.48
C GLY A 82 -20.81 3.39 -1.31
N SER A 83 -19.59 3.93 -1.32
CA SER A 83 -19.27 5.22 -1.95
C SER A 83 -19.53 5.23 -3.46
N ASN A 84 -19.93 6.40 -3.95
CA ASN A 84 -20.22 6.66 -5.36
C ASN A 84 -19.02 6.31 -6.27
N THR A 85 -19.32 5.70 -7.41
CA THR A 85 -18.33 5.21 -8.39
C THR A 85 -17.51 6.33 -9.04
N VAL A 86 -17.97 7.58 -8.98
CA VAL A 86 -17.39 8.72 -9.70
C VAL A 86 -15.99 9.09 -9.19
N LEU A 87 -15.73 9.01 -7.88
CA LEU A 87 -14.42 9.36 -7.28
C LEU A 87 -13.57 8.13 -6.91
N ARG A 88 -14.04 6.93 -7.28
CA ARG A 88 -13.44 5.67 -6.84
C ARG A 88 -12.02 5.53 -7.37
N ASN A 89 -11.78 5.92 -8.61
CA ASN A 89 -10.47 5.77 -9.25
C ASN A 89 -9.44 6.74 -8.66
N GLU A 90 -9.87 7.93 -8.29
CA GLU A 90 -9.08 8.99 -7.68
C GLU A 90 -8.57 8.53 -6.31
N PHE A 91 -9.47 7.98 -5.48
CA PHE A 91 -9.07 7.40 -4.20
C PHE A 91 -8.18 6.15 -4.38
N ILE A 92 -8.47 5.27 -5.35
CA ILE A 92 -7.62 4.10 -5.63
C ILE A 92 -6.19 4.53 -6.00
N ASN A 93 -6.07 5.51 -6.91
CA ASN A 93 -4.78 6.06 -7.31
C ASN A 93 -4.07 6.75 -6.15
N LEU A 94 -4.81 7.45 -5.28
CA LEU A 94 -4.30 8.04 -4.05
C LEU A 94 -3.70 6.98 -3.13
N GLY A 95 -4.44 5.90 -2.85
CA GLY A 95 -3.97 4.79 -1.99
C GLY A 95 -2.73 4.11 -2.54
N ARG A 96 -2.70 3.87 -3.85
CA ARG A 96 -1.53 3.34 -4.56
C ARG A 96 -0.32 4.24 -4.39
N ALA A 97 -0.46 5.52 -4.68
CA ALA A 97 0.63 6.49 -4.62
C ALA A 97 1.16 6.71 -3.20
N LEU A 98 0.28 6.86 -2.21
CA LEU A 98 0.68 7.03 -0.81
C LEU A 98 1.40 5.79 -0.26
N SER A 99 0.90 4.59 -0.58
CA SER A 99 1.54 3.34 -0.15
C SER A 99 2.97 3.21 -0.73
N SER A 100 3.13 3.45 -2.03
CA SER A 100 4.44 3.44 -2.70
C SER A 100 5.39 4.50 -2.13
N ALA A 101 4.91 5.73 -1.92
CA ALA A 101 5.71 6.81 -1.34
C ALA A 101 6.16 6.49 0.08
N TYR A 102 5.23 6.02 0.93
CA TYR A 102 5.52 5.68 2.32
C TYR A 102 6.60 4.60 2.42
N HIS A 103 6.52 3.54 1.61
CA HIS A 103 7.52 2.49 1.62
C HIS A 103 8.85 2.95 1.03
N ALA A 104 8.86 3.76 -0.04
CA ALA A 104 10.08 4.34 -0.58
C ALA A 104 10.85 5.13 0.48
N PHE A 105 10.17 5.99 1.24
CA PHE A 105 10.80 6.73 2.33
C PHE A 105 11.18 5.82 3.50
N SER A 106 10.36 4.83 3.85
CA SER A 106 10.69 3.88 4.91
C SER A 106 11.95 3.08 4.61
N ILE A 107 12.21 2.74 3.34
CA ILE A 107 13.46 2.08 2.93
C ILE A 107 14.67 2.98 3.15
N LEU A 108 14.54 4.28 2.84
CA LEU A 108 15.59 5.28 3.01
C LEU A 108 15.89 5.59 4.49
N GLU A 109 14.95 5.34 5.40
CA GLU A 109 15.12 5.54 6.85
C GLU A 109 15.78 4.34 7.56
N LEU A 110 15.92 3.20 6.89
CA LEU A 110 16.54 2.03 7.50
C LEU A 110 18.07 2.21 7.57
N ASP A 111 18.50 2.68 8.74
CA ASP A 111 19.90 2.97 9.11
C ASP A 111 20.82 1.73 9.01
N ASP A 112 20.25 0.54 9.18
CA ASP A 112 20.93 -0.73 9.01
C ASP A 112 20.37 -1.37 7.74
N ARG A 113 21.22 -1.61 6.73
CA ARG A 113 20.94 -2.28 5.44
C ARG A 113 20.46 -3.74 5.57
N ARG A 114 19.84 -4.08 6.70
CA ARG A 114 19.19 -5.35 6.99
C ARG A 114 17.84 -5.36 6.30
N SER A 115 17.92 -5.56 4.99
CA SER A 115 16.93 -6.26 4.16
C SER A 115 15.48 -6.06 4.61
N VAL A 116 14.81 -5.05 4.06
CA VAL A 116 13.38 -5.22 3.78
C VAL A 116 13.34 -6.33 2.74
N GLY A 117 13.21 -7.61 3.11
CA GLY A 117 13.04 -8.65 2.09
C GLY A 117 11.79 -8.30 1.28
N PRO A 118 11.85 -8.08 -0.06
CA PRO A 118 12.81 -8.56 -1.08
C PRO A 118 13.74 -7.50 -1.72
N ILE A 119 13.92 -6.34 -1.09
CA ILE A 119 14.66 -5.19 -1.61
C ILE A 119 16.15 -5.36 -1.35
N ASP A 120 16.92 -5.45 -2.43
CA ASP A 120 18.37 -5.42 -2.39
C ASP A 120 18.87 -3.99 -2.59
N HIS A 121 19.71 -3.51 -1.66
CA HIS A 121 20.32 -2.18 -1.71
C HIS A 121 21.21 -1.97 -2.96
N SER A 122 21.61 -3.03 -3.64
CA SER A 122 22.32 -2.94 -4.93
C SER A 122 21.41 -2.57 -6.11
N GLN A 123 20.08 -2.64 -5.93
CA GLN A 123 19.10 -2.44 -7.00
C GLN A 123 18.57 -1.00 -7.11
N TYR A 124 18.99 -0.08 -6.25
CA TYR A 124 18.55 1.31 -6.30
C TYR A 124 19.64 2.27 -5.83
N GLU A 125 19.60 3.48 -6.37
CA GLU A 125 20.33 4.64 -5.85
C GLU A 125 19.41 5.41 -4.90
N GLU A 126 19.93 5.87 -3.75
CA GLU A 126 19.13 6.57 -2.74
C GLU A 126 18.47 7.84 -3.30
N SER A 127 19.15 8.56 -4.20
CA SER A 127 18.60 9.74 -4.88
C SER A 127 17.39 9.39 -5.74
N ASP A 128 17.46 8.27 -6.46
CA ASP A 128 16.42 7.85 -7.40
C ASP A 128 15.21 7.31 -6.64
N LEU A 129 15.44 6.56 -5.56
CA LEU A 129 14.39 6.10 -4.66
C LEU A 129 13.70 7.28 -3.94
N CYS A 130 14.47 8.29 -3.55
CA CYS A 130 13.94 9.53 -2.98
C CYS A 130 13.07 10.28 -4.01
N GLN A 131 13.54 10.42 -5.26
CA GLN A 131 12.78 11.07 -6.32
C GLN A 131 11.51 10.30 -6.66
N TYR A 132 11.58 8.97 -6.69
CA TYR A 132 10.42 8.10 -6.85
C TYR A 132 9.39 8.38 -5.75
N GLY A 133 9.78 8.28 -4.48
CA GLY A 133 8.87 8.53 -3.36
C GLY A 133 8.24 9.92 -3.40
N ALA A 134 9.06 10.95 -3.64
CA ALA A 134 8.60 12.34 -3.74
C ALA A 134 7.63 12.57 -4.91
N ARG A 135 7.84 11.93 -6.07
CA ARG A 135 6.92 12.02 -7.20
C ARG A 135 5.55 11.44 -6.85
N HIS A 136 5.51 10.25 -6.26
CA HIS A 136 4.25 9.63 -5.85
C HIS A 136 3.54 10.43 -4.76
N PHE A 137 4.28 10.93 -3.76
CA PHE A 137 3.73 11.75 -2.71
C PHE A 137 3.14 13.06 -3.25
N ARG A 138 3.87 13.80 -4.08
CA ARG A 138 3.36 15.05 -4.69
C ARG A 138 2.13 14.78 -5.56
N GLY A 139 2.13 13.70 -6.34
CA GLY A 139 0.96 13.30 -7.12
C GLY A 139 -0.26 13.02 -6.24
N ALA A 140 -0.07 12.30 -5.14
CA ALA A 140 -1.13 12.04 -4.16
C ALA A 140 -1.66 13.33 -3.53
N MET A 141 -0.78 14.25 -3.11
CA MET A 141 -1.18 15.53 -2.53
C MET A 141 -1.92 16.42 -3.53
N TYR A 142 -1.52 16.39 -4.80
CA TYR A 142 -2.24 17.09 -5.86
C TYR A 142 -3.67 16.56 -6.01
N THR A 143 -3.85 15.24 -6.10
CA THR A 143 -5.19 14.62 -6.16
C THR A 143 -6.02 14.92 -4.91
N LEU A 144 -5.42 14.88 -3.72
CA LEU A 144 -6.11 15.20 -2.47
C LEU A 144 -6.62 16.66 -2.47
N ASN A 145 -5.81 17.59 -2.97
CA ASN A 145 -6.21 18.99 -3.12
C ASN A 145 -7.35 19.18 -4.13
N GLU A 146 -7.46 18.35 -5.16
CA GLU A 146 -8.62 18.37 -6.06
C GLU A 146 -9.87 17.78 -5.37
N LEU A 147 -9.69 16.72 -4.57
CA LEU A 147 -10.78 16.06 -3.85
C LEU A 147 -11.37 16.92 -2.72
N GLN A 148 -10.59 17.83 -2.12
CA GLN A 148 -11.07 18.70 -1.03
C GLN A 148 -12.25 19.60 -1.43
N GLU A 149 -12.44 19.83 -2.74
CA GLU A 149 -13.57 20.61 -3.26
C GLU A 149 -14.90 19.84 -3.17
N VAL A 150 -14.84 18.51 -3.05
CA VAL A 150 -15.99 17.60 -3.18
C VAL A 150 -16.19 16.65 -2.00
N VAL A 151 -15.14 16.40 -1.20
CA VAL A 151 -15.16 15.49 -0.05
C VAL A 151 -14.35 16.10 1.09
N ASP A 152 -14.78 15.87 2.34
CA ASP A 152 -13.97 16.17 3.51
C ASP A 152 -12.73 15.28 3.55
N VAL A 153 -11.57 15.88 3.30
CA VAL A 153 -10.26 15.20 3.27
C VAL A 153 -9.49 15.32 4.58
N GLU A 154 -9.99 16.02 5.58
CA GLU A 154 -9.26 16.27 6.83
C GLU A 154 -8.81 14.97 7.53
N PRO A 155 -9.65 13.92 7.66
CA PRO A 155 -9.21 12.66 8.26
C PRO A 155 -8.07 11.99 7.48
N LEU A 156 -8.01 12.18 6.16
CA LEU A 156 -6.91 11.66 5.33
C LEU A 156 -5.65 12.50 5.51
N LEU A 157 -5.76 13.82 5.64
CA LEU A 157 -4.64 14.72 5.94
C LEU A 157 -4.01 14.38 7.30
N GLU A 158 -4.81 14.16 8.33
CA GLU A 158 -4.33 13.72 9.65
C GLU A 158 -3.60 12.38 9.57
N LEU A 159 -4.16 11.41 8.82
CA LEU A 159 -3.52 10.12 8.60
C LEU A 159 -2.17 10.26 7.88
N ILE A 160 -2.10 11.11 6.86
CA ILE A 160 -0.88 11.40 6.10
C ILE A 160 0.15 12.06 7.02
N ASP A 161 -0.23 13.07 7.80
CA ASP A 161 0.70 13.73 8.72
C ASP A 161 1.22 12.77 9.81
N ALA A 162 0.38 11.87 10.32
CA ALA A 162 0.84 10.84 11.26
C ALA A 162 1.89 9.89 10.65
N HIS A 163 1.76 9.54 9.38
CA HIS A 163 2.64 8.57 8.71
C HIS A 163 3.87 9.20 8.05
N PHE A 164 3.78 10.46 7.64
CA PHE A 164 4.85 11.18 6.93
C PHE A 164 5.47 12.30 7.77
N GLY A 165 4.73 12.91 8.71
CA GLY A 165 5.16 14.05 9.54
C GLY A 165 6.34 13.78 10.46
N GLY A 166 6.42 12.57 11.02
CA GLY A 166 7.59 12.11 11.79
C GLY A 166 8.81 11.73 10.94
N LYS A 167 8.59 11.48 9.64
CA LYS A 167 9.58 10.98 8.66
C LYS A 167 10.27 12.10 7.87
N MET A 168 10.06 13.36 8.29
CA MET A 168 10.38 14.57 7.53
C MET A 168 11.86 14.98 7.52
N GLY A 169 12.79 14.03 7.42
CA GLY A 169 14.12 14.29 6.86
C GLY A 169 14.06 14.70 5.37
N TYR A 170 12.96 14.38 4.68
CA TYR A 170 12.76 14.61 3.24
C TYR A 170 12.09 15.95 2.87
N LYS A 171 11.76 16.82 3.84
CA LYS A 171 11.25 18.19 3.55
C LYS A 171 12.17 19.01 2.64
N LYS A 172 13.45 18.64 2.54
CA LYS A 172 14.41 19.26 1.62
C LYS A 172 14.11 18.96 0.14
N TRP A 173 13.27 17.96 -0.14
CA TRP A 173 13.09 17.38 -1.46
C TRP A 173 11.63 17.29 -1.92
N ILE A 174 10.67 17.74 -1.09
CA ILE A 174 9.28 18.06 -1.47
C ILE A 174 9.26 19.49 -1.98
#